data_AF-A0A090KL02-F1
#
_entry.id   AF-A0A090KL02-F1
#
_cell.length_a   1.000
_cell.length_b   1.000
_cell.length_c   1.000
_cell.angle_alpha   90.00
_cell.angle_beta   90.00
_cell.angle_gamma   90.00
#
_symmetry.space_group_name_H-M   'P 1'
#
loop_
_entity.id
_entity.type
_entity.pdbx_description
1 polymer ?
#
loop_
_entity_poly.entity_id
_entity_poly.type
_entity_poly.pdbx_seq_one_letter_code
_entity_poly.pdbx_strand_id
1 'polypeptide(L)'
;MLPPGQRDYSSVRISRHAVERFVERFGAEPDSAEELLRKVLGRTRRIGKNPENDAIAVLAVYAERALVAILQDSACLTVLTWNQFEPRLGEFGRNRMPRKWGRLLERLVEPIDRDPDEGA
;
A
#
# COMPACT_ATOMS: atom_id res chain seq x y z
N MET A 1 -13.75 -1.65 11.53
CA MET A 1 -12.44 -1.34 12.15
C MET A 1 -11.36 -2.12 11.41
N LEU A 2 -10.23 -1.52 11.01
CA LEU A 2 -9.19 -2.24 10.25
C LEU A 2 -8.45 -3.26 11.15
N PRO A 3 -8.01 -4.42 10.61
CA PRO A 3 -7.23 -5.39 11.36
C PRO A 3 -5.93 -4.81 11.94
N PRO A 4 -5.41 -5.35 13.06
CA PRO A 4 -4.17 -4.86 13.68
C PRO A 4 -2.99 -4.78 12.70
N GLY A 5 -2.31 -3.63 12.71
CA GLY A 5 -1.18 -3.34 11.84
C GLY A 5 -1.55 -2.80 10.45
N GLN A 6 -2.84 -2.71 10.13
CA GLN A 6 -3.32 -2.04 8.92
C GLN A 6 -3.65 -0.56 9.19
N ARG A 7 -3.60 0.24 8.12
CA ARG A 7 -3.86 1.67 8.13
C ARG A 7 -4.64 2.06 6.88
N ASP A 8 -5.55 3.00 7.06
CA ASP A 8 -6.31 3.65 6.00
C ASP A 8 -5.60 4.97 5.64
N TYR A 9 -5.26 5.12 4.37
CA TYR A 9 -4.74 6.35 3.76
C TYR A 9 -5.59 6.79 2.56
N SER A 10 -6.84 6.33 2.44
CA SER A 10 -7.74 6.70 1.35
C SER A 10 -8.08 8.21 1.32
N SER A 11 -7.87 8.91 2.43
CA SER A 11 -8.11 10.36 2.54
C SER A 11 -6.93 11.23 2.08
N VAL A 12 -5.77 10.65 1.77
CA VAL A 12 -4.61 11.43 1.31
C VAL A 12 -4.87 12.03 -0.08
N ARG A 13 -4.21 13.15 -0.37
CA ARG A 13 -4.20 13.70 -1.73
C ARG A 13 -3.46 12.73 -2.64
N ILE A 14 -3.99 12.43 -3.82
CA ILE A 14 -3.30 11.58 -4.80
C ILE A 14 -2.67 12.51 -5.83
N SER A 15 -1.36 12.41 -6.02
CA SER A 15 -0.67 13.20 -7.05
C SER A 15 -1.02 12.65 -8.44
N ARG A 16 -1.04 13.52 -9.44
CA ARG A 16 -1.16 13.10 -10.85
C ARG A 16 -0.11 12.04 -11.21
N HIS A 17 1.12 12.24 -10.73
CA HIS A 17 2.21 11.30 -10.96
C HIS A 17 1.92 9.92 -10.38
N ALA A 18 1.31 9.83 -9.19
CA ALA A 18 0.91 8.56 -8.60
C ALA A 18 -0.13 7.82 -9.45
N VAL A 19 -1.11 8.55 -10.00
CA VAL A 19 -2.12 7.97 -10.91
C VAL A 19 -1.48 7.46 -12.20
N GLU A 20 -0.63 8.26 -12.85
CA GLU A 20 0.08 7.86 -14.07
C GLU A 20 0.91 6.59 -13.84
N ARG A 21 1.68 6.55 -12.75
CA ARG A 21 2.46 5.36 -12.40
C ARG A 21 1.60 4.16 -12.02
N PHE A 22 0.41 4.37 -11.48
CA PHE A 22 -0.52 3.31 -11.17
C PHE A 22 -1.05 2.65 -12.45
N VAL A 23 -1.49 3.45 -13.42
CA VAL A 23 -1.88 2.99 -14.76
C VAL A 23 -0.72 2.22 -15.43
N GLU A 24 0.46 2.84 -15.53
CA GLU A 24 1.60 2.25 -16.24
C GLU A 24 2.09 0.93 -15.63
N ARG A 25 2.13 0.82 -14.29
CA ARG A 25 2.79 -0.31 -13.60
C ARG A 25 1.83 -1.43 -13.27
N PHE A 26 0.55 -1.10 -13.07
CA PHE A 26 -0.48 -2.02 -12.61
C PHE A 26 -1.60 -2.26 -13.63
N GLY A 27 -1.62 -1.52 -14.74
CA GLY A 27 -2.63 -1.68 -15.78
C GLY A 27 -4.03 -1.25 -15.31
N ALA A 28 -4.10 -0.29 -14.39
CA ALA A 28 -5.38 0.28 -13.98
C ALA A 28 -6.00 1.08 -15.12
N GLU A 29 -7.33 1.03 -15.25
CA GLU A 29 -8.05 1.75 -16.29
C GLU A 29 -7.94 3.27 -16.03
N PRO A 30 -7.48 4.08 -17.01
CA PRO A 30 -7.12 5.49 -16.78
C PRO A 30 -8.24 6.33 -16.14
N ASP A 31 -9.47 6.16 -16.60
CA ASP A 31 -10.63 6.95 -16.16
C ASP A 31 -11.07 6.62 -14.73
N SER A 32 -10.71 5.43 -14.22
CA SER A 32 -11.04 4.99 -12.86
C SER A 32 -9.81 4.87 -11.95
N ALA A 33 -8.61 5.16 -12.48
CA ALA A 33 -7.34 4.87 -11.81
C ALA A 33 -7.21 5.60 -10.47
N GLU A 34 -7.63 6.87 -10.37
CA GLU A 34 -7.57 7.60 -9.10
C GLU A 34 -8.51 6.99 -8.05
N GLU A 35 -9.75 6.67 -8.42
CA GLU A 35 -10.73 6.06 -7.51
C GLU A 35 -10.26 4.67 -7.04
N LEU A 36 -9.73 3.86 -7.96
CA LEU A 36 -9.16 2.56 -7.66
C LEU A 36 -7.95 2.69 -6.72
N LEU A 37 -7.03 3.61 -6.99
CA LEU A 37 -5.88 3.86 -6.12
C LEU A 37 -6.34 4.31 -4.73
N ARG A 38 -7.39 5.14 -4.65
CA ARG A 38 -7.99 5.56 -3.38
C ARG A 38 -8.53 4.36 -2.59
N LYS A 39 -9.24 3.44 -3.25
CA LYS A 39 -9.73 2.20 -2.63
C LYS A 39 -8.57 1.32 -2.13
N VAL A 40 -7.51 1.18 -2.92
CA VAL A 40 -6.30 0.44 -2.54
C VAL A 40 -5.63 1.05 -1.30
N LEU A 41 -5.57 2.38 -1.21
CA LEU A 41 -5.03 3.10 -0.05
C LEU A 41 -5.91 3.00 1.19
N GLY A 42 -7.18 2.57 1.06
CA GLY A 42 -8.06 2.28 2.20
C GLY A 42 -7.56 1.14 3.08
N ARG A 43 -6.70 0.26 2.52
CA ARG A 43 -6.22 -0.92 3.22
C ARG A 43 -4.74 -1.17 2.97
N THR A 44 -3.91 -0.64 3.85
CA THR A 44 -2.46 -0.70 3.71
C THR A 44 -1.78 -1.23 4.96
N ARG A 45 -0.49 -1.56 4.83
CA ARG A 45 0.41 -1.81 5.95
C ARG A 45 1.68 -0.99 5.80
N ARG A 46 2.02 -0.20 6.83
CA ARG A 46 3.28 0.57 6.82
C ARG A 46 4.49 -0.36 6.81
N ILE A 47 5.38 -0.13 5.86
CA ILE A 47 6.66 -0.83 5.73
C ILE A 47 7.72 -0.11 6.55
N GLY A 48 7.82 1.21 6.39
CA GLY A 48 8.86 2.00 7.04
C GLY A 48 8.67 3.50 6.84
N LYS A 49 9.69 4.26 7.26
CA LYS A 49 9.79 5.71 7.12
C LYS A 49 11.22 6.02 6.68
N ASN A 50 11.37 6.86 5.67
CA ASN A 50 12.65 7.42 5.33
C ASN A 50 12.98 8.54 6.34
N PRO A 51 14.11 8.42 7.09
CA PRO A 51 14.47 9.40 8.11
C PRO A 51 14.99 10.73 7.55
N GLU A 52 15.38 10.79 6.27
CA GLU A 52 15.96 11.98 5.65
C GLU A 52 14.90 12.97 5.14
N ASN A 53 13.74 12.47 4.71
CA ASN A 53 12.68 13.28 4.10
C ASN A 53 11.27 12.99 4.63
N ASP A 54 11.16 12.18 5.68
CA ASP A 54 9.90 11.79 6.32
C ASP A 54 8.91 10.99 5.46
N ALA A 55 9.26 10.62 4.23
CA ALA A 55 8.40 9.81 3.37
C ALA A 55 8.11 8.44 4.00
N ILE A 56 6.88 7.97 3.87
CA ILE A 56 6.44 6.66 4.37
C ILE A 56 6.17 5.72 3.20
N ALA A 57 6.70 4.49 3.30
CA ALA A 57 6.36 3.42 2.38
C ALA A 57 5.23 2.58 2.99
N VAL A 58 4.12 2.45 2.28
CA VAL A 58 2.99 1.63 2.68
C VAL A 58 2.70 0.57 1.62
N LEU A 59 2.46 -0.66 2.07
CA LEU A 59 2.15 -1.79 1.23
C LEU A 59 0.64 -1.95 1.09
N ALA A 60 0.19 -2.22 -0.12
CA ALA A 60 -1.16 -2.63 -0.46
C ALA A 60 -1.11 -3.75 -1.51
N VAL A 61 -2.27 -4.25 -1.92
CA VAL A 61 -2.41 -5.25 -2.99
C VAL A 61 -3.43 -4.74 -3.99
N TYR A 62 -3.10 -4.83 -5.28
CA TYR A 62 -4.01 -4.54 -6.39
C TYR A 62 -3.82 -5.58 -7.47
N ALA A 63 -4.92 -6.16 -7.96
CA ALA A 63 -4.92 -7.24 -8.96
C ALA A 63 -3.89 -8.34 -8.62
N GLU A 64 -3.93 -8.85 -7.39
CA GLU A 64 -3.02 -9.88 -6.83
C GLU A 64 -1.53 -9.49 -6.78
N ARG A 65 -1.19 -8.24 -7.11
CA ARG A 65 0.18 -7.75 -7.15
C ARG A 65 0.43 -6.81 -5.98
N ALA A 66 1.61 -6.94 -5.37
CA ALA A 66 2.06 -6.04 -4.31
C ALA A 66 2.31 -4.63 -4.87
N LEU A 67 1.66 -3.64 -4.24
CA LEU A 67 1.80 -2.23 -4.54
C LEU A 67 2.41 -1.52 -3.33
N VAL A 68 3.45 -0.72 -3.57
CA VAL A 68 4.04 0.14 -2.53
C VAL A 68 3.75 1.58 -2.86
N ALA A 69 2.93 2.25 -2.05
CA ALA A 69 2.70 3.69 -2.17
C ALA A 69 3.69 4.44 -1.29
N ILE A 70 4.26 5.52 -1.84
CA ILE A 70 5.11 6.46 -1.11
C ILE A 70 4.26 7.67 -0.74
N LEU A 71 4.07 7.89 0.56
CA LEU A 71 3.31 9.02 1.07
C LEU A 71 4.23 10.03 1.78
N GLN A 72 3.96 11.31 1.61
CA GLN A 72 4.67 12.40 2.29
C GLN A 72 3.70 13.58 2.40
N ASP A 73 3.71 14.29 3.54
CA ASP A 73 2.88 15.50 3.75
C ASP A 73 1.39 15.32 3.37
N SER A 74 0.81 14.18 3.77
CA SER A 74 -0.59 13.81 3.46
C SER A 74 -0.90 13.67 1.96
N ALA A 75 0.10 13.41 1.14
CA ALA A 75 -0.03 13.12 -0.29
C ALA A 75 0.60 11.77 -0.66
N CYS A 76 -0.04 11.03 -1.58
CA CYS A 76 0.57 9.91 -2.29
C CYS A 76 1.36 10.46 -3.48
N LEU A 77 2.68 10.38 -3.41
CA LEU A 77 3.58 10.95 -4.40
C LEU A 77 3.80 10.02 -5.59
N THR A 78 3.93 8.72 -5.33
CA THR A 78 4.12 7.70 -6.37
C THR A 78 3.71 6.32 -5.85
N VAL A 79 3.56 5.36 -6.77
CA VAL A 79 3.34 3.94 -6.46
C VAL A 79 4.37 3.09 -7.18
N LEU A 80 4.97 2.12 -6.50
CA LEU A 80 6.01 1.24 -7.02
C LEU A 80 5.52 -0.21 -6.99
N THR A 81 6.00 -1.03 -7.92
CA THR A 81 5.92 -2.49 -7.75
C THR A 81 6.89 -2.92 -6.65
N TRP A 82 6.67 -4.10 -6.06
CA TRP A 82 7.61 -4.63 -5.07
C TRP A 82 9.05 -4.69 -5.59
N ASN A 83 9.28 -5.16 -6.82
CA ASN A 83 10.61 -5.27 -7.41
C ASN A 83 11.31 -3.90 -7.59
N GLN A 84 10.53 -2.82 -7.79
CA GLN A 84 11.07 -1.46 -7.85
C GLN A 84 11.39 -0.89 -6.46
N PHE A 85 10.66 -1.34 -5.43
CA PHE A 85 10.83 -0.86 -4.07
C PHE A 85 11.87 -1.65 -3.26
N GLU A 86 12.03 -2.96 -3.51
CA GLU A 86 12.94 -3.83 -2.76
C GLU A 86 14.37 -3.28 -2.63
N PRO A 87 15.01 -2.74 -3.69
CA PRO A 87 16.35 -2.15 -3.58
C PRO A 87 16.42 -0.95 -2.63
N ARG A 88 15.27 -0.29 -2.36
CA ARG A 88 15.13 0.89 -1.50
C ARG A 88 14.74 0.56 -0.07
N LEU A 89 14.59 -0.72 0.30
CA LEU A 89 14.17 -1.13 1.65
C LEU A 89 15.03 -0.47 2.76
N GLY A 90 16.34 -0.38 2.53
CA GLY A 90 17.29 0.22 3.46
C GLY A 90 16.99 1.69 3.75
N GLU A 91 16.55 2.44 2.74
CA GLU A 91 16.15 3.85 2.87
C GLU A 91 14.96 4.03 3.83
N PHE A 92 14.12 2.99 3.99
CA PHE A 92 12.95 3.01 4.88
C PHE A 92 13.19 2.28 6.20
N GLY A 93 14.46 2.06 6.58
CA GLY A 93 14.85 1.45 7.85
C GLY A 93 14.67 -0.07 7.90
N ARG A 94 14.65 -0.74 6.74
CA ARG A 94 14.58 -2.21 6.67
C ARG A 94 15.70 -2.79 5.82
N ASN A 95 16.39 -3.80 6.33
CA ASN A 95 17.45 -4.47 5.59
C ASN A 95 16.99 -5.77 4.91
N ARG A 96 15.74 -6.21 5.15
CA ARG A 96 15.20 -7.48 4.64
C ARG A 96 13.70 -7.37 4.38
N MET A 97 13.22 -8.24 3.48
CA MET A 97 11.80 -8.46 3.25
C MET A 97 11.07 -8.84 4.56
N PRO A 98 9.84 -8.37 4.78
CA PRO A 98 9.04 -8.80 5.92
C PRO A 98 8.90 -10.32 5.98
N ARG A 99 9.05 -10.89 7.18
CA ARG A 99 8.78 -12.32 7.42
C ARG A 99 7.31 -12.63 7.12
N LYS A 100 7.03 -13.86 6.65
CA LYS A 100 5.68 -14.33 6.30
C LYS A 100 5.00 -13.44 5.23
N TRP A 101 5.75 -13.11 4.18
CA TRP A 101 5.32 -12.23 3.09
C TRP A 101 3.97 -12.62 2.46
N GLY A 102 3.79 -13.89 2.06
CA GLY A 102 2.52 -14.37 1.50
C GLY A 102 1.32 -14.12 2.42
N ARG A 103 1.43 -14.55 3.68
CA ARG A 103 0.40 -14.31 4.72
C ARG A 103 0.14 -12.83 4.96
N LEU A 104 1.16 -11.98 4.80
CA LEU A 104 1.00 -10.54 4.95
C LEU A 104 0.17 -9.97 3.80
N LEU A 105 0.41 -10.40 2.56
CA LEU A 105 -0.38 -9.98 1.39
C LEU A 105 -1.82 -10.50 1.46
N GLU A 106 -2.03 -11.76 1.84
CA GLU A 106 -3.36 -12.34 2.04
C GLU A 106 -4.21 -11.50 3.00
N ARG A 107 -3.63 -11.08 4.13
CA ARG A 107 -4.33 -10.24 5.11
C ARG A 107 -4.72 -8.86 4.57
N LEU A 108 -4.09 -8.37 3.51
CA LEU A 108 -4.43 -7.08 2.89
C LEU A 108 -5.61 -7.21 1.91
N VAL A 109 -6.00 -8.43 1.54
CA VAL A 109 -7.14 -8.68 0.63
C VAL A 109 -8.31 -9.43 1.31
N GLU A 110 -8.07 -10.12 2.42
CA GLU A 110 -9.08 -10.90 3.15
C GLU A 110 -10.28 -10.04 3.59
N PRO A 111 -11.55 -10.35 3.25
CA PRO A 111 -12.69 -9.51 3.64
C PRO A 111 -12.72 -9.26 5.16
N ILE A 112 -13.14 -8.04 5.57
CA ILE A 112 -13.12 -7.60 6.99
C ILE A 112 -14.23 -8.31 7.80
N ASP A 113 -15.14 -9.02 7.15
CA ASP A 113 -16.29 -9.74 7.73
C ASP A 113 -15.90 -11.06 8.44
N ARG A 114 -14.99 -10.97 9.42
CA ARG A 114 -15.00 -11.94 10.52
C ARG A 114 -15.50 -11.20 11.75
N ASP A 115 -16.82 -11.15 11.89
CA ASP A 115 -17.44 -10.99 13.20
C ASP A 115 -16.91 -12.11 14.12
N PRO A 116 -16.38 -11.81 15.31
CA PRO A 116 -15.88 -12.81 16.25
C PRO A 116 -16.99 -13.59 16.99
N ASP A 117 -18.23 -13.60 16.52
CA ASP A 117 -19.41 -14.13 17.23
C ASP A 117 -20.18 -15.25 16.49
N GLU A 118 -19.49 -16.12 15.74
CA GLU A 118 -20.03 -17.45 15.39
C GLU A 118 -19.12 -18.54 15.95
N GLY A 119 -19.24 -18.76 17.25
CA GLY A 119 -18.56 -19.80 18.00
C GLY A 119 -19.20 -19.99 19.37
N ALA A 120 -20.47 -20.41 19.38
CA ALA A 120 -21.15 -20.95 20.55
C ALA A 120 -21.90 -22.24 20.15
#